data_AF-A0A221SXC9-F1
#
_entry.id   AF-A0A221SXC9-F1
#
_cell.length_a   1.000
_cell.length_b   1.000
_cell.length_c   1.000
_cell.angle_alpha   90.00
_cell.angle_beta   90.00
_cell.angle_gamma   90.00
#
_symmetry.space_group_name_H-M   'P 1'
#
loop_
_entity.id
_entity.type
_entity.pdbx_description
1 polymer ?
#
loop_
_entity_poly.entity_id
_entity_poly.type
_entity_poly.pdbx_seq_one_letter_code
_entity_poly.pdbx_strand_id
1 'polypeptide(L)'
;MDSGPRGSVVLLTPSSLVRGLEFSADLPGGTVAGPPTLTVVVEAGRLHVRQPGGLSPLYRFTPLRLAMMCGQQVPFASEWPEYLKPFVYRFVPLPALDVRSTPLGLPGAFGRRARSPHGLRPWPQATYNGWPLYYREDTPGLAGHHAISDLFDLVQVTVQPPVPDPLAAPSGGP
;
A
#
# COMPACT_ATOMS: atom_id res chain seq x y z
N MET A 1 -32.91 43.59 -35.69
CA MET A 1 -32.03 43.01 -36.71
C MET A 1 -30.59 43.22 -36.25
N ASP A 2 -29.87 42.11 -36.15
CA ASP A 2 -28.40 41.90 -36.05
C ASP A 2 -27.56 42.51 -34.92
N SER A 3 -27.46 41.73 -33.84
CA SER A 3 -26.27 41.03 -33.30
C SER A 3 -24.88 41.22 -33.96
N GLY A 4 -23.90 41.63 -33.13
CA GLY A 4 -22.44 41.51 -33.33
C GLY A 4 -21.73 41.39 -31.96
N PRO A 5 -20.58 40.70 -31.86
CA PRO A 5 -20.38 39.69 -30.82
C PRO A 5 -19.84 40.21 -29.47
N ARG A 6 -20.35 39.63 -28.39
CA ARG A 6 -19.82 39.74 -27.02
C ARG A 6 -18.68 38.74 -26.86
N GLY A 7 -17.47 39.24 -26.54
CA GLY A 7 -16.34 38.41 -26.15
C GLY A 7 -16.63 37.70 -24.82
N SER A 8 -16.60 36.38 -24.83
CA SER A 8 -16.78 35.54 -23.64
C SER A 8 -15.43 34.99 -23.22
N VAL A 9 -14.95 35.40 -22.05
CA VAL A 9 -13.81 34.77 -21.37
C VAL A 9 -14.30 33.44 -20.80
N VAL A 10 -13.81 32.33 -21.36
CA VAL A 10 -14.11 30.98 -20.85
C VAL A 10 -13.11 30.66 -19.75
N LEU A 11 -13.57 30.67 -18.50
CA LEU A 11 -12.87 30.07 -17.38
C LEU A 11 -12.91 28.55 -17.56
N LEU A 12 -11.76 27.94 -17.83
CA LEU A 12 -11.60 26.48 -17.88
C LEU A 12 -11.73 25.91 -16.47
N THR A 13 -12.92 25.46 -16.10
CA THR A 13 -13.14 24.58 -14.95
C THR A 13 -12.77 23.15 -15.35
N PRO A 14 -11.91 22.43 -14.60
CA PRO A 14 -11.76 20.99 -14.80
C PRO A 14 -13.02 20.27 -14.31
N SER A 15 -13.80 19.78 -15.27
CA SER A 15 -14.98 18.95 -15.07
C SER A 15 -14.65 17.73 -14.20
N SER A 16 -15.26 17.66 -13.03
CA SER A 16 -15.36 16.42 -12.25
C SER A 16 -16.30 15.45 -12.98
N LEU A 17 -15.74 14.61 -13.84
CA LEU A 17 -16.47 13.47 -14.38
C LEU A 17 -16.42 12.37 -13.32
N VAL A 18 -17.47 12.31 -12.48
CA VAL A 18 -17.78 11.14 -11.67
C VAL A 18 -18.15 10.03 -12.64
N ARG A 19 -17.17 9.24 -13.07
CA ARG A 19 -17.42 7.96 -13.74
C ARG A 19 -17.73 6.95 -12.66
N GLY A 20 -19.03 6.70 -12.44
CA GLY A 20 -19.49 5.55 -11.69
C GLY A 20 -18.83 4.29 -12.27
N LEU A 21 -18.10 3.58 -11.42
CA LEU A 21 -17.71 2.20 -11.70
C LEU A 21 -18.97 1.35 -11.50
N GLU A 22 -19.82 1.33 -12.51
CA GLU A 22 -20.79 0.25 -12.68
C GLU A 22 -20.01 -0.98 -13.11
N PHE A 23 -19.74 -1.88 -12.14
CA PHE A 23 -19.29 -3.23 -12.45
C PHE A 23 -20.46 -3.97 -13.09
N SER A 24 -20.52 -3.97 -14.42
CA SER A 24 -21.38 -4.86 -15.18
C SER A 24 -20.77 -6.26 -15.13
N ALA A 25 -21.38 -7.14 -14.35
CA ALA A 25 -21.06 -8.57 -14.35
C ALA A 25 -21.75 -9.21 -15.56
N ASP A 26 -21.09 -9.15 -16.72
CA ASP A 26 -21.38 -10.04 -17.84
C ASP A 26 -20.11 -10.84 -18.15
N LEU A 27 -20.12 -12.11 -17.74
CA LEU A 27 -19.11 -13.08 -18.11
C LEU A 27 -19.60 -13.84 -19.35
N PRO A 28 -18.79 -13.83 -20.42
CA PRO A 28 -18.42 -15.11 -20.98
C PRO A 28 -16.89 -15.17 -21.20
N GLY A 29 -16.23 -16.09 -20.50
CA GLY A 29 -14.87 -16.55 -20.84
C GLY A 29 -13.71 -15.54 -20.69
N GLY A 30 -13.84 -14.51 -19.85
CA GLY A 30 -12.80 -13.51 -19.65
C GLY A 30 -11.63 -14.02 -18.81
N THR A 31 -10.42 -14.00 -19.38
CA THR A 31 -9.16 -14.10 -18.64
C THR A 31 -9.21 -13.12 -17.47
N VAL A 32 -9.19 -13.64 -16.24
CA VAL A 32 -9.03 -12.82 -15.03
C VAL A 32 -7.72 -12.06 -15.21
N ALA A 33 -7.81 -10.77 -15.50
CA ALA A 33 -6.64 -9.91 -15.59
C ALA A 33 -5.87 -10.09 -14.27
N GLY A 34 -4.64 -10.59 -14.37
CA GLY A 34 -3.76 -10.70 -13.22
C GLY A 34 -3.65 -9.35 -12.50
N PRO A 35 -3.33 -9.32 -11.20
CA PRO A 35 -3.16 -8.07 -10.50
C PRO A 35 -2.20 -7.17 -11.30
N PRO A 36 -2.46 -5.86 -11.40
CA PRO A 36 -1.59 -4.95 -12.13
C PRO A 36 -0.15 -5.14 -11.64
N THR A 37 0.81 -5.19 -12.56
CA THR A 37 2.23 -5.30 -12.20
C THR A 37 2.65 -4.03 -11.47
N LEU A 38 2.69 -4.10 -10.15
CA LEU A 38 3.09 -2.99 -9.29
C LEU A 38 4.61 -2.98 -9.15
N THR A 39 5.24 -1.83 -9.34
CA THR A 39 6.68 -1.63 -9.15
C THR A 39 6.93 -0.80 -7.91
N VAL A 40 7.88 -1.23 -7.08
CA VAL A 40 8.33 -0.46 -5.91
C VAL A 40 9.53 0.41 -6.30
N VAL A 41 9.56 1.63 -5.77
CA VAL A 41 10.64 2.60 -5.95
C VAL A 41 11.04 3.21 -4.60
N VAL A 42 12.22 3.83 -4.56
CA VAL A 42 12.70 4.57 -3.39
C VAL A 42 12.68 6.06 -3.71
N GLU A 43 12.10 6.84 -2.80
CA GLU A 43 12.12 8.31 -2.87
C GLU A 43 12.34 8.86 -1.47
N ALA A 44 13.30 9.77 -1.32
CA ALA A 44 13.68 10.37 -0.03
C ALA A 44 13.87 9.34 1.11
N GLY A 45 14.50 8.19 0.80
CA GLY A 45 14.76 7.12 1.77
C GLY A 45 13.53 6.28 2.16
N ARG A 46 12.41 6.43 1.46
CA ARG A 46 11.13 5.74 1.73
C ARG A 46 10.69 4.88 0.55
N LEU A 47 10.03 3.78 0.86
CA LEU A 47 9.46 2.91 -0.15
C LEU A 47 8.11 3.47 -0.64
N HIS A 48 7.94 3.47 -1.95
CA HIS A 48 6.70 3.83 -2.63
C HIS A 48 6.34 2.77 -3.66
N VAL A 49 5.05 2.60 -3.93
CA VAL A 49 4.56 1.83 -5.08
C VAL A 49 4.17 2.78 -6.20
N ARG A 50 4.58 2.45 -7.42
CA ARG A 50 4.17 3.16 -8.63
C ARG A 50 2.78 2.68 -9.04
N GLN A 51 1.86 3.63 -9.14
CA GLN A 51 0.49 3.42 -9.59
C GLN A 51 0.20 4.30 -10.82
N PRO A 52 -0.87 4.00 -11.60
CA PRO A 52 -1.23 4.82 -12.75
C PRO A 52 -1.42 6.32 -12.44
N GLY A 53 -1.85 6.66 -11.22
CA GLY A 53 -2.04 8.05 -10.77
C GLY A 53 -0.83 8.70 -10.12
N GLY A 54 0.32 8.02 -10.03
CA GLY A 54 1.53 8.54 -9.39
C GLY A 54 2.15 7.59 -8.37
N LEU A 55 3.05 8.12 -7.55
CA LEU A 55 3.68 7.37 -6.47
C LEU A 55 2.78 7.38 -5.24
N SER A 56 2.60 6.21 -4.64
CA SER A 56 1.89 6.02 -3.38
C SER A 56 2.85 5.51 -2.32
N PRO A 57 2.93 6.14 -1.15
CA PRO A 57 3.78 5.67 -0.06
C PRO A 57 3.40 4.25 0.39
N LEU A 58 4.40 3.48 0.79
CA LEU A 58 4.19 2.22 1.48
C LEU A 58 4.18 2.41 3.00
N TYR A 59 3.29 1.65 3.64
CA TYR A 59 3.04 1.68 5.08
C TYR A 59 3.27 0.32 5.73
N ARG A 60 3.57 0.33 7.03
CA ARG A 60 3.61 -0.84 7.92
C ARG A 60 2.68 -0.62 9.12
N PHE A 61 2.11 -1.70 9.64
CA PHE A 61 1.27 -1.66 10.84
C PHE A 61 2.15 -1.68 12.10
N THR A 62 2.27 -0.55 12.80
CA THR A 62 3.24 -0.35 13.89
C THR A 62 3.02 -1.27 15.11
N PRO A 63 1.78 -1.61 15.54
CA PRO A 63 1.57 -2.46 16.70
C PRO A 63 2.04 -3.90 16.50
N LEU A 64 2.35 -4.34 15.28
CA LEU A 64 2.84 -5.70 15.01
C LEU A 64 4.08 -6.05 15.83
N ARG A 65 5.02 -5.12 15.99
CA ARG A 65 6.22 -5.36 16.81
C ARG A 65 5.86 -5.66 18.26
N LEU A 66 4.99 -4.83 18.86
CA LEU A 66 4.57 -5.02 20.24
C LEU A 66 3.80 -6.35 20.40
N ALA A 67 2.88 -6.65 19.47
CA ALA A 67 2.16 -7.92 19.47
C ALA A 67 3.12 -9.11 19.44
N MET A 68 4.11 -9.10 18.53
CA MET A 68 5.11 -10.18 18.45
C MET A 68 5.97 -10.29 19.72
N MET A 69 6.39 -9.16 20.30
CA MET A 69 7.14 -9.15 21.57
C MET A 69 6.31 -9.72 22.74
N CYS A 70 4.99 -9.55 22.70
CA CYS A 70 4.06 -10.12 23.68
C CYS A 70 3.58 -11.54 23.32
N GLY A 71 4.11 -12.18 22.26
CA GLY A 71 3.67 -13.50 21.81
C GLY A 71 2.24 -13.52 21.24
N GLN A 72 1.69 -12.37 20.90
CA GLN A 72 0.35 -12.22 20.34
C GLN A 72 0.38 -12.25 18.81
N GLN A 73 -0.70 -12.76 18.22
CA GLN A 73 -0.92 -12.66 16.79
C GLN A 73 -1.76 -11.42 16.47
N VAL A 74 -1.35 -10.64 15.47
CA VAL A 74 -2.19 -9.58 14.92
C VAL A 74 -3.21 -10.21 13.98
N PRO A 75 -4.52 -10.10 14.27
CA PRO A 75 -5.56 -10.66 13.42
C PRO A 75 -5.53 -10.02 12.03
N PHE A 76 -6.00 -10.76 11.02
CA PHE A 76 -6.24 -10.15 9.72
C PHE A 76 -7.40 -9.17 9.81
N ALA A 77 -7.42 -8.12 8.98
CA ALA A 77 -8.45 -7.07 9.03
C ALA A 77 -9.90 -7.59 8.98
N SER A 78 -10.16 -8.78 8.41
CA SER A 78 -11.47 -9.46 8.44
C SER A 78 -11.95 -9.85 9.84
N GLU A 79 -11.02 -10.12 10.75
CA GLU A 79 -11.24 -10.58 12.12
C GLU A 79 -11.25 -9.42 13.14
N TRP A 80 -11.09 -8.17 12.68
CA TRP A 80 -11.14 -6.99 13.53
C TRP A 80 -12.60 -6.60 13.83
N PRO A 81 -12.86 -5.91 14.95
CA PRO A 81 -14.18 -5.35 15.25
C PRO A 81 -14.76 -4.53 14.09
N GLU A 82 -16.05 -4.68 13.80
CA GLU A 82 -16.73 -4.06 12.63
C GLU A 82 -16.49 -2.54 12.54
N TYR A 83 -16.51 -1.83 13.67
CA TYR A 83 -16.33 -0.38 13.71
C TYR A 83 -14.94 0.08 13.25
N LEU A 84 -13.93 -0.81 13.28
CA LEU A 84 -12.57 -0.51 12.80
C LEU A 84 -12.38 -0.88 11.32
N LYS A 85 -13.24 -1.72 10.73
CA LYS A 85 -13.06 -2.20 9.35
C LYS A 85 -13.03 -1.08 8.30
N PRO A 86 -13.90 -0.06 8.33
CA PRO A 86 -13.85 1.05 7.37
C PRO A 86 -12.50 1.79 7.39
N PHE A 87 -11.84 1.84 8.55
CA PHE A 87 -10.53 2.45 8.71
C PHE A 87 -9.43 1.54 8.15
N VAL A 88 -9.39 0.28 8.57
CA VAL A 88 -8.30 -0.65 8.21
C VAL A 88 -8.34 -1.01 6.71
N TYR A 89 -9.53 -1.11 6.09
CA TYR A 89 -9.66 -1.47 4.68
C TYR A 89 -9.15 -0.41 3.69
N ARG A 90 -8.93 0.83 4.14
CA ARG A 90 -8.24 1.86 3.34
C ARG A 90 -6.78 1.50 3.06
N PHE A 91 -6.17 0.68 3.91
CA PHE A 91 -4.82 0.16 3.73
C PHE A 91 -4.87 -1.18 2.98
N VAL A 92 -4.40 -1.13 1.75
CA VAL A 92 -4.39 -2.27 0.83
C VAL A 92 -3.12 -3.07 1.00
N PRO A 93 -3.18 -4.36 1.36
CA PRO A 93 -2.00 -5.22 1.39
C PRO A 93 -1.36 -5.27 0.01
N LEU A 94 -0.11 -4.85 -0.07
CA LEU A 94 0.64 -4.87 -1.32
C LEU A 94 0.78 -6.33 -1.79
N PRO A 95 0.33 -6.67 -3.01
CA PRO A 95 0.55 -7.99 -3.59
C PRO A 95 2.04 -8.36 -3.59
N ALA A 96 2.33 -9.66 -3.45
CA ALA A 96 3.68 -10.17 -3.57
C ALA A 96 4.29 -9.73 -4.90
N LEU A 97 5.51 -9.22 -4.82
CA LEU A 97 6.22 -8.61 -5.95
C LEU A 97 7.09 -9.65 -6.65
N ASP A 98 7.23 -9.50 -7.96
CA ASP A 98 8.32 -10.13 -8.70
C ASP A 98 9.65 -9.43 -8.35
N VAL A 99 10.75 -10.17 -8.41
CA VAL A 99 12.10 -9.63 -8.15
C VAL A 99 12.40 -8.43 -9.04
N ARG A 100 11.98 -8.44 -10.31
CA ARG A 100 12.16 -7.33 -11.25
C ARG A 100 11.37 -6.07 -10.89
N SER A 101 10.37 -6.22 -10.01
CA SER A 101 9.53 -5.12 -9.52
C SER A 101 10.03 -4.53 -8.20
N THR A 102 11.18 -4.99 -7.70
CA THR A 102 11.79 -4.52 -6.45
C THR A 102 13.09 -3.76 -6.72
N PRO A 103 13.36 -2.65 -6.00
CA PRO A 103 14.64 -1.97 -6.07
C PRO A 103 15.80 -2.87 -5.60
N LEU A 104 16.93 -2.76 -6.28
CA LEU A 104 18.16 -3.47 -5.92
C LEU A 104 18.99 -2.65 -4.91
N GLY A 105 19.87 -3.33 -4.17
CA GLY A 105 20.84 -2.69 -3.28
C GLY A 105 20.26 -2.06 -2.01
N LEU A 106 19.03 -2.45 -1.63
CA LEU A 106 18.44 -2.01 -0.38
C LEU A 106 19.02 -2.77 0.82
N PRO A 107 19.10 -2.15 2.02
CA PRO A 107 19.64 -2.81 3.21
C PRO A 107 18.69 -3.88 3.79
N GLY A 108 17.38 -3.76 3.56
CA GLY A 108 16.40 -4.80 3.87
C GLY A 108 16.04 -5.68 2.67
N ALA A 109 15.48 -6.86 2.94
CA ALA A 109 15.05 -7.81 1.91
C ALA A 109 13.53 -7.76 1.67
N PHE A 110 13.11 -7.88 0.41
CA PHE A 110 11.72 -8.17 0.08
C PHE A 110 11.41 -9.65 0.27
N GLY A 111 10.22 -9.93 0.78
CA GLY A 111 9.72 -11.29 0.95
C GLY A 111 8.23 -11.39 0.66
N ARG A 112 7.65 -12.54 1.00
CA ARG A 112 6.21 -12.81 0.84
C ARG A 112 5.64 -13.44 2.10
N ARG A 113 4.40 -13.07 2.44
CA ARG A 113 3.62 -13.66 3.52
C ARG A 113 2.31 -14.20 2.94
N ALA A 114 1.99 -15.46 3.24
CA ALA A 114 0.70 -16.04 2.87
C ALA A 114 -0.44 -15.30 3.61
N ARG A 115 -1.56 -15.12 2.92
CA ARG A 115 -2.82 -14.62 3.49
C ARG A 115 -3.86 -15.72 3.46
N SER A 116 -4.91 -15.56 4.26
CA SER A 116 -6.07 -16.46 4.19
C SER A 116 -6.63 -16.48 2.76
N PRO A 117 -6.91 -17.66 2.18
CA PRO A 117 -7.60 -17.76 0.90
C PRO A 117 -9.07 -17.35 1.02
N HIS A 118 -9.61 -17.33 2.24
CA HIS A 118 -10.97 -16.93 2.54
C HIS A 118 -10.94 -15.55 3.20
N GLY A 119 -11.28 -14.51 2.44
CA GLY A 119 -11.33 -13.14 2.92
C GLY A 119 -11.11 -12.11 1.80
N LEU A 120 -11.27 -10.83 2.16
CA LEU A 120 -10.93 -9.74 1.26
C LEU A 120 -9.42 -9.73 1.03
N ARG A 121 -9.01 -9.60 -0.24
CA ARG A 121 -7.62 -9.49 -0.66
C ARG A 121 -6.78 -10.73 -0.29
N PRO A 122 -7.11 -11.90 -0.87
CA PRO A 122 -6.56 -13.22 -0.48
C PRO A 122 -5.16 -13.51 -1.05
N TRP A 123 -4.61 -12.61 -1.88
CA TRP A 123 -3.31 -12.80 -2.50
C TRP A 123 -2.17 -12.81 -1.47
N PRO A 124 -1.05 -13.50 -1.74
CA PRO A 124 0.16 -13.36 -0.94
C PRO A 124 0.59 -11.89 -0.86
N GLN A 125 0.99 -11.46 0.33
CA GLN A 125 1.37 -10.07 0.61
C GLN A 125 2.88 -9.90 0.57
N ALA A 126 3.35 -8.82 -0.04
CA ALA A 126 4.75 -8.44 0.02
C ALA A 126 5.16 -8.03 1.44
N THR A 127 6.39 -8.37 1.81
CA THR A 127 7.03 -7.92 3.04
C THR A 127 8.33 -7.19 2.72
N TYR A 128 8.75 -6.28 3.60
CA TYR A 128 10.09 -5.69 3.57
C TYR A 128 10.72 -5.78 4.94
N ASN A 129 11.87 -6.44 5.02
CA ASN A 129 12.54 -6.76 6.28
C ASN A 129 11.59 -7.38 7.32
N GLY A 130 10.72 -8.29 6.86
CA GLY A 130 9.70 -8.96 7.69
C GLY A 130 8.41 -8.16 7.97
N TRP A 131 8.36 -6.86 7.65
CA TRP A 131 7.13 -6.07 7.80
C TRP A 131 6.16 -6.29 6.64
N PRO A 132 4.88 -6.65 6.88
CA PRO A 132 3.86 -6.65 5.84
C PRO A 132 3.63 -5.24 5.29
N LEU A 133 3.62 -5.11 3.97
CA LEU A 133 3.52 -3.82 3.29
C LEU A 133 2.08 -3.49 2.90
N TYR A 134 1.72 -2.22 3.03
CA TYR A 134 0.42 -1.70 2.65
C TYR A 134 0.57 -0.42 1.83
N TYR A 135 -0.42 -0.10 1.01
CA TYR A 135 -0.54 1.20 0.33
C TYR A 135 -1.99 1.70 0.43
N ARG A 136 -2.24 2.92 -0.01
CA ARG A 136 -3.59 3.49 -0.09
C ARG A 136 -3.98 3.73 -1.54
N GLU A 137 -5.19 3.32 -1.92
CA GLU A 137 -5.72 3.49 -3.29
C GLU A 137 -6.26 4.91 -3.52
N ASP A 138 -6.62 5.64 -2.46
CA ASP A 138 -7.29 6.95 -2.52
C ASP A 138 -6.34 8.16 -2.59
N THR A 139 -5.02 7.95 -2.56
CA THR A 139 -4.02 9.03 -2.50
C THR A 139 -2.84 8.89 -3.49
N PRO A 140 -3.02 8.44 -4.74
CA PRO A 140 -1.91 8.42 -5.69
C PRO A 140 -1.45 9.86 -5.99
N GLY A 141 -0.14 10.11 -5.90
CA GLY A 141 0.45 11.41 -6.26
C GLY A 141 0.36 12.52 -5.20
N LEU A 142 -0.31 12.29 -4.06
CA LEU A 142 -0.26 13.19 -2.92
C LEU A 142 1.02 12.91 -2.12
N ALA A 143 2.04 13.73 -2.37
CA ALA A 143 3.29 13.73 -1.62
C ALA A 143 3.01 14.07 -0.14
N GLY A 144 2.95 13.04 0.69
CA GLY A 144 2.98 13.18 2.15
C GLY A 144 1.70 13.66 2.82
N HIS A 145 1.68 13.45 4.14
CA HIS A 145 0.82 14.10 5.14
C HIS A 145 -0.44 13.40 5.66
N HIS A 146 -0.64 12.12 5.39
CA HIS A 146 -1.60 11.35 6.18
C HIS A 146 -1.01 10.01 6.63
N ALA A 147 0.10 10.07 7.37
CA ALA A 147 0.27 9.08 8.43
C ALA A 147 -0.94 9.26 9.33
N ILE A 148 -1.75 8.20 9.48
CA ILE A 148 -2.58 8.15 10.68
C ILE A 148 -1.57 7.77 11.73
N SER A 149 -0.94 8.81 12.29
CA SER A 149 0.09 8.68 13.31
C SER A 149 -0.40 7.63 14.30
N ASP A 150 0.50 6.69 14.62
CA ASP A 150 0.41 5.69 15.67
C ASP A 150 -0.11 4.29 15.26
N LEU A 151 -0.85 4.10 14.16
CA LEU A 151 -1.24 2.75 13.69
C LEU A 151 -0.49 2.30 12.43
N PHE A 152 -0.26 3.23 11.48
CA PHE A 152 0.43 2.93 10.24
C PHE A 152 1.52 3.95 9.96
N ASP A 153 2.76 3.47 9.86
CA ASP A 153 3.94 4.29 9.58
C ASP A 153 4.42 4.10 8.15
N LEU A 154 5.01 5.15 7.59
CA LEU A 154 5.74 5.08 6.33
C LEU A 154 6.98 4.17 6.45
N VAL A 155 7.18 3.33 5.44
CA VAL A 155 8.30 2.38 5.42
C VAL A 155 9.58 3.08 4.95
N GLN A 156 10.52 3.28 5.88
CA GLN A 156 11.89 3.70 5.56
C GLN A 156 12.67 2.51 5.00
N VAL A 157 13.64 2.76 4.11
CA VAL A 157 14.55 1.71 3.63
C VAL A 157 15.38 1.10 4.75
N THR A 158 15.66 1.86 5.82
CA THR A 158 16.44 1.42 6.98
C THR A 158 15.60 0.78 8.09
N VAL A 159 14.34 0.47 7.82
CA VAL A 159 13.44 -0.11 8.84
C VAL A 159 14.02 -1.42 9.38
N GLN A 160 14.16 -1.50 10.70
CA GLN A 160 14.60 -2.73 11.37
C GLN A 160 13.50 -3.78 11.38
N PRO A 161 13.81 -5.08 11.41
CA PRO A 161 12.80 -6.13 11.49
C PRO A 161 11.85 -5.95 12.68
N PRO A 162 10.60 -6.43 12.60
CA PRO A 162 9.64 -6.31 13.72
C PRO A 162 10.12 -7.07 14.96
N VAL A 163 10.86 -8.16 14.77
CA VAL A 163 11.56 -8.89 15.84
C VAL A 163 13.03 -9.02 15.42
N PRO A 164 13.99 -8.56 16.25
CA PRO A 164 15.41 -8.77 15.99
C PRO A 164 15.70 -10.26 15.86
N ASP A 165 16.61 -10.62 14.96
CA ASP A 165 17.10 -12.00 14.90
C ASP A 165 17.76 -12.34 16.25
N PRO A 166 17.29 -13.38 16.97
CA PRO A 166 17.90 -13.76 18.26
C PRO A 166 19.39 -14.15 18.13
N LEU A 167 19.88 -14.45 16.92
CA LEU A 167 21.28 -14.74 16.63
C LEU A 167 22.13 -13.48 16.30
N ALA A 168 21.51 -12.31 16.15
CA ALA A 168 22.20 -11.05 15.88
C ALA A 168 22.65 -10.33 17.17
N ALA A 169 23.15 -11.09 18.16
CA ALA A 169 23.82 -10.49 19.31
C ALA A 169 25.05 -9.69 18.80
N PRO A 170 25.39 -8.54 19.41
CA PRO A 170 26.60 -7.84 19.06
C PRO A 170 27.80 -8.73 19.39
N SER A 171 28.53 -9.16 18.37
CA SER A 171 29.88 -9.69 18.48
C SER A 171 30.79 -8.57 18.99
N GLY A 172 30.74 -8.28 20.29
CA GLY A 172 31.42 -7.14 20.89
C GLY A 172 31.76 -7.42 22.34
N GLY A 173 32.76 -8.27 22.55
CA GLY A 173 33.54 -8.29 23.79
C GLY A 173 34.66 -7.26 23.71
N PRO A 174 34.95 -6.59 24.83
CA PRO A 174 36.25 -6.74 25.45
C PRO A 174 36.20 -7.68 26.66
#